data_AF-A0A1U9NKZ6-F1
#
_entry.id   AF-A0A1U9NKZ6-F1
#
_cell.length_a   1.000
_cell.length_b   1.000
_cell.length_c   1.000
_cell.angle_alpha   90.00
_cell.angle_beta   90.00
_cell.angle_gamma   90.00
#
_symmetry.space_group_name_H-M   'P 1'
#
loop_
_entity.id
_entity.type
_entity.pdbx_description
1 polymer ?
#
loop_
_entity_poly.entity_id
_entity_poly.type
_entity_poly.pdbx_seq_one_letter_code
_entity_poly.pdbx_strand_id
1 'polypeptide(L)'
;MKKPQAHHDLPQKFKDRFSRLGLDINNPKHMRWVEGGPHGNHQKWSHEFNKQWERFFQNPDVTAKDAVKFMNNLRQNTKFQ
;
A
#
# COMPACT_ATOMS: atom_id res chain seq x y z
N MET A 1 15.11 9.04 8.95
CA MET A 1 15.35 8.18 7.77
C MET A 1 16.65 8.61 7.10
N LYS A 2 17.44 7.67 6.55
CA LYS A 2 18.71 7.96 5.85
C LYS A 2 18.54 8.05 4.33
N LYS A 3 17.64 7.23 3.77
CA LYS A 3 17.29 7.18 2.34
C LYS A 3 15.76 7.07 2.20
N PRO A 4 15.03 8.18 2.44
CA PRO A 4 13.58 8.17 2.34
C PRO A 4 13.14 7.87 0.90
N GLN A 5 12.12 7.04 0.75
CA GLN A 5 11.48 6.75 -0.53
C GLN A 5 9.98 6.88 -0.40
N ALA A 6 9.35 7.45 -1.42
CA ALA A 6 7.90 7.53 -1.47
C ALA A 6 7.33 6.13 -1.71
N HIS A 7 6.33 5.77 -0.92
CA HIS A 7 5.59 4.52 -1.07
C HIS A 7 4.10 4.82 -1.26
N HIS A 8 3.48 4.14 -2.22
CA HIS A 8 2.04 4.16 -2.42
C HIS A 8 1.41 3.04 -1.59
N ASP A 9 0.68 3.39 -0.53
CA ASP A 9 -0.02 2.38 0.26
C ASP A 9 -1.25 1.81 -0.47
N LEU A 10 -1.71 2.50 -1.52
CA LEU A 10 -2.57 1.95 -2.57
C LEU A 10 -1.71 1.67 -3.82
N PRO A 11 -1.24 0.42 -4.06
CA PRO A 11 -0.26 0.16 -5.09
C PRO A 11 -0.77 0.45 -6.50
N GLN A 12 0.10 1.04 -7.33
CA GLN A 12 -0.20 1.35 -8.73
C GLN A 12 -0.64 0.13 -9.54
N LYS A 13 -0.17 -1.09 -9.20
CA LYS A 13 -0.61 -2.36 -9.80
C LYS A 13 -2.13 -2.53 -9.80
N PHE A 14 -2.84 -1.98 -8.80
CA PHE A 14 -4.29 -2.15 -8.62
C PHE A 14 -5.06 -0.84 -8.86
N LYS A 15 -4.47 0.14 -9.57
CA LYS A 15 -5.06 1.45 -9.83
C LYS A 15 -6.53 1.39 -10.27
N ASP A 16 -6.86 0.52 -11.22
CA ASP A 16 -8.21 0.42 -11.75
C ASP A 16 -9.22 -0.11 -10.71
N ARG A 17 -8.78 -0.99 -9.80
CA ARG A 17 -9.61 -1.50 -8.71
C ARG A 17 -9.89 -0.41 -7.70
N PHE A 18 -8.89 0.39 -7.34
CA PHE A 18 -9.06 1.55 -6.46
C PHE A 18 -9.95 2.63 -7.09
N SER A 19 -9.77 2.90 -8.38
CA SER A 19 -10.59 3.86 -9.13
C SER A 19 -12.08 3.48 -9.09
N ARG A 20 -12.42 2.20 -9.25
CA ARG A 20 -13.80 1.69 -9.12
C ARG A 20 -14.38 1.89 -7.71
N LEU A 21 -13.54 1.93 -6.69
CA LEU A 21 -13.93 2.25 -5.31
C LEU A 21 -13.95 3.77 -5.03
N GLY A 22 -13.66 4.62 -6.01
CA GLY A 22 -13.54 6.07 -5.82
C GLY A 22 -12.31 6.51 -5.04
N LEU A 23 -11.26 5.68 -5.00
CA LEU A 23 -10.00 5.99 -4.31
C LEU A 23 -8.92 6.45 -5.30
N ASP A 24 -8.42 7.67 -5.07
CA ASP A 24 -7.26 8.20 -5.79
C ASP A 24 -5.94 7.71 -5.15
N ILE A 25 -5.17 6.92 -5.90
CA ILE A 25 -3.88 6.38 -5.44
C ILE A 25 -2.80 7.45 -5.28
N ASN A 26 -2.92 8.58 -6.00
CA ASN A 26 -1.96 9.69 -5.95
C ASN A 26 -2.30 10.68 -4.82
N ASN A 27 -3.40 10.46 -4.10
CA ASN A 27 -3.74 11.31 -2.96
C ASN A 27 -2.64 11.17 -1.89
N PRO A 28 -2.00 12.28 -1.45
CA PRO A 28 -0.92 12.21 -0.47
C PRO A 28 -1.28 11.48 0.83
N LYS A 29 -2.56 11.45 1.22
CA LYS A 29 -3.04 10.70 2.40
C LYS A 29 -2.85 9.18 2.28
N HIS A 30 -2.70 8.67 1.06
CA HIS A 30 -2.46 7.26 0.72
C HIS A 30 -0.98 6.96 0.42
N MET A 31 -0.11 7.95 0.66
CA MET A 31 1.33 7.82 0.48
C MET A 31 2.03 7.98 1.83
N ARG A 32 3.25 7.45 1.92
CA ARG A 32 4.14 7.70 3.05
C ARG A 32 5.60 7.59 2.64
N TRP A 33 6.47 8.19 3.44
CA TRP A 33 7.91 7.98 3.35
C TRP A 33 8.29 6.71 4.10
N VAL A 34 9.10 5.87 3.47
CA VAL A 34 9.68 4.65 4.05
C VAL A 34 11.19 4.63 3.86
N GLU A 35 11.89 3.85 4.68
CA GLU A 35 13.34 3.74 4.57
C GLU A 35 13.73 2.78 3.42
N GLY A 36 14.42 3.31 2.42
CA GLY A 36 14.95 2.54 1.30
C GLY A 36 16.25 1.79 1.60
N GLY A 37 16.58 0.79 0.80
CA GLY A 37 17.83 0.04 0.89
C GLY A 37 19.08 0.90 0.57
N PRO A 38 20.22 0.66 1.26
CA PRO A 38 20.47 -0.48 2.15
C PRO A 38 20.05 -0.27 3.61
N HIS A 39 19.60 0.93 4.00
CA HIS A 39 19.30 1.25 5.41
C HIS A 39 17.92 0.78 5.87
N GLY A 40 17.01 0.51 4.94
CA GLY A 40 15.71 -0.09 5.19
C GLY A 40 15.40 -1.21 4.22
N ASN A 41 14.20 -1.76 4.34
CA ASN A 41 13.80 -2.98 3.63
C ASN A 41 12.69 -2.74 2.59
N HIS A 42 12.40 -1.49 2.24
CA HIS A 42 11.32 -1.13 1.30
C HIS A 42 11.27 -2.01 0.05
N GLN A 43 12.39 -2.18 -0.64
CA GLN A 43 12.47 -2.98 -1.87
C GLN A 43 12.23 -4.48 -1.60
N LYS A 44 12.61 -4.98 -0.42
CA LYS A 44 12.49 -6.41 -0.07
C LYS A 44 11.04 -6.78 0.25
N TRP A 45 10.31 -5.92 0.96
CA TRP A 45 8.93 -6.23 1.36
C TRP A 45 7.87 -5.79 0.33
N SER A 46 8.23 -4.96 -0.67
CA SER A 46 7.28 -4.46 -1.69
C SER A 46 6.51 -5.55 -2.42
N HIS A 47 7.17 -6.68 -2.75
CA HIS A 47 6.51 -7.83 -3.39
C HIS A 47 5.41 -8.42 -2.50
N GLU A 48 5.71 -8.56 -1.21
CA GLU A 48 4.77 -9.11 -0.26
C GLU A 48 3.62 -8.14 0.03
N PHE A 49 3.88 -6.83 0.08
CA PHE A 49 2.84 -5.81 0.19
C PHE A 49 1.82 -5.91 -0.94
N ASN A 50 2.30 -6.08 -2.18
CA ASN A 50 1.44 -6.30 -3.35
C ASN A 50 0.63 -7.61 -3.24
N LYS A 51 1.21 -8.68 -2.70
CA LYS A 51 0.48 -9.94 -2.45
C LYS A 51 -0.64 -9.79 -1.43
N GLN A 52 -0.46 -8.97 -0.40
CA GLN A 52 -1.51 -8.67 0.58
C GLN A 52 -2.70 -7.98 -0.11
N TRP A 53 -2.44 -7.00 -0.97
CA TRP A 53 -3.47 -6.37 -1.79
C TRP A 53 -4.13 -7.31 -2.80
N GLU A 54 -3.35 -8.19 -3.43
CA GLU A 54 -3.88 -9.20 -4.35
C GLU A 54 -4.89 -10.12 -3.65
N ARG A 55 -4.57 -10.57 -2.43
CA ARG A 55 -5.49 -11.35 -1.58
C ARG A 55 -6.72 -10.55 -1.17
N PHE A 56 -6.55 -9.29 -0.77
CA PHE A 56 -7.67 -8.41 -0.41
C PHE A 56 -8.69 -8.31 -1.56
N PHE A 57 -8.21 -8.15 -2.78
CA PHE A 57 -9.06 -8.05 -3.98
C PHE A 57 -9.61 -9.38 -4.51
N GLN A 58 -9.32 -10.52 -3.86
CA GLN A 58 -10.01 -11.78 -4.17
C GLN A 58 -11.48 -11.74 -3.75
N ASN A 59 -11.83 -10.90 -2.77
CA ASN A 59 -13.22 -10.59 -2.46
C ASN A 59 -13.74 -9.53 -3.46
N PRO A 60 -14.76 -9.84 -4.30
CA PRO A 60 -15.30 -8.89 -5.28
C PRO A 60 -16.12 -7.76 -4.63
N ASP A 61 -16.64 -7.96 -3.42
CA ASP A 61 -17.59 -7.06 -2.76
C ASP A 61 -16.92 -6.06 -1.80
N VAL A 62 -15.60 -5.88 -1.91
CA VAL A 62 -14.87 -4.93 -1.05
C VAL A 62 -15.30 -3.49 -1.32
N THR A 63 -15.45 -2.71 -0.24
CA THR A 63 -15.79 -1.29 -0.33
C THR A 63 -14.56 -0.39 -0.22
N ALA A 64 -14.72 0.90 -0.54
CA ALA A 64 -13.69 1.90 -0.30
C ALA A 64 -13.28 1.97 1.18
N LYS A 65 -14.23 1.80 2.10
CA LYS A 65 -14.00 1.78 3.54
C LYS A 65 -13.13 0.59 3.94
N ASP A 66 -13.38 -0.58 3.36
CA ASP A 66 -12.59 -1.79 3.62
C ASP A 66 -11.16 -1.62 3.12
N ALA A 67 -10.98 -1.04 1.92
CA ALA A 67 -9.67 -0.78 1.35
C ALA A 67 -8.86 0.21 2.22
N VAL A 68 -9.48 1.30 2.71
CA VAL A 68 -8.82 2.24 3.62
C VAL A 68 -8.47 1.58 4.96
N LYS A 69 -9.37 0.75 5.52
CA LYS A 69 -9.09 -0.01 6.74
C LYS A 69 -7.92 -0.98 6.53
N PHE A 70 -7.90 -1.70 5.41
CA PHE A 70 -6.84 -2.62 5.06
C PHE A 70 -5.49 -1.92 4.87
N MET A 71 -5.47 -0.80 4.13
CA MET A 71 -4.31 0.07 3.98
C MET A 71 -3.73 0.49 5.34
N ASN A 72 -4.59 0.94 6.26
CA ASN A 72 -4.16 1.34 7.61
C ASN A 72 -3.60 0.17 8.43
N ASN A 73 -4.15 -1.04 8.29
CA ASN A 73 -3.58 -2.23 8.94
C ASN A 73 -2.18 -2.56 8.40
N LEU A 74 -1.97 -2.47 7.08
CA LEU A 74 -0.65 -2.67 6.49
C LEU A 74 0.35 -1.61 6.96
N ARG A 75 -0.08 -0.34 7.08
CA ARG A 75 0.73 0.77 7.61
C ARG A 75 1.17 0.58 9.05
N GLN A 76 0.42 -0.15 9.87
CA GLN A 76 0.78 -0.41 11.26
C GLN A 76 1.61 -1.69 11.43
N ASN A 77 1.71 -2.51 10.38
CA ASN A 77 2.47 -3.74 10.42
C ASN A 77 3.98 -3.44 10.32
N THR A 78 4.74 -3.86 11.32
CA THR A 78 6.20 -3.65 11.40
C THR A 78 6.96 -4.28 10.23
N LYS A 79 6.38 -5.28 9.56
CA LYS A 79 6.94 -5.89 8.34
C LYS A 79 7.05 -4.90 7.17
N PHE A 80 6.21 -3.86 7.13
CA PHE A 80 6.11 -2.91 6.02
C PHE A 80 6.58 -1.51 6.38
N GLN A 81 7.51 -1.38 7.34
CA GLN A 81 8.12 -0.09 7.70
C GLN A 81 9.45 0.14 6.99
#